data_AF-X0U1A7-F1
#
_entry.id   AF-X0U1A7-F1
#
_cell.length_a   1.000
_cell.length_b   1.000
_cell.length_c   1.000
_cell.angle_alpha   90.00
_cell.angle_beta   90.00
_cell.angle_gamma   90.00
#
_symmetry.space_group_name_H-M   'P 1'
#
loop_
_entity.id
_entity.type
_entity.pdbx_description
1 polymer ?
#
loop_
_entity_poly.entity_id
_entity_poly.type
_entity_poly.pdbx_seq_one_letter_code
_entity_poly.pdbx_strand_id
1 'polypeptide(L)'
;DVTEEYVDLEARLHNLEATEAQYLALLEKAETVEEMLKVQQALSNVRGEIERIEGRMKYLERTSDMALIEVTLKEAKGLAEPWSASSAFKSAVRGLTTFGRGLATVLIWLGVFCWIWVPPLVIWIRRRRKAKA
;
A
#
# COMPACT_ATOMS: atom_id res chain seq x y z
N ASP A 1 -9.69 13.53 29.74
CA ASP A 1 -10.59 12.37 29.87
C ASP A 1 -9.87 11.05 30.03
N VAL A 2 -9.35 10.37 28.99
CA VAL A 2 -8.74 9.03 29.18
C VAL A 2 -7.48 9.01 30.06
N THR A 3 -6.65 10.06 29.98
CA THR A 3 -5.46 10.21 30.83
C THR A 3 -5.83 10.46 32.29
N GLU A 4 -6.94 11.14 32.56
CA GLU A 4 -7.42 11.43 33.92
C GLU A 4 -8.00 10.16 34.56
N GLU A 5 -8.83 9.41 33.82
CA GLU A 5 -9.32 8.10 34.27
C GLU A 5 -8.16 7.13 34.56
N TYR A 6 -7.10 7.13 33.73
CA TYR A 6 -5.95 6.26 33.95
C TYR A 6 -5.20 6.60 35.25
N VAL A 7 -4.94 7.88 35.50
CA VAL A 7 -4.25 8.34 36.73
C VAL A 7 -5.09 8.03 37.98
N ASP A 8 -6.42 8.18 37.90
CA ASP A 8 -7.32 7.83 39.00
C ASP A 8 -7.33 6.32 39.29
N LEU A 9 -7.32 5.49 38.24
CA LEU A 9 -7.25 4.04 38.35
C LEU A 9 -5.91 3.58 38.94
N GLU A 10 -4.80 4.21 38.54
CA GLU A 10 -3.46 3.94 39.08
C GLU A 10 -3.39 4.25 40.58
N ALA A 11 -3.92 5.39 41.01
CA ALA A 11 -4.00 5.73 42.43
C ALA A 11 -4.85 4.72 43.24
N ARG A 12 -5.96 4.24 42.68
CA ARG A 12 -6.78 3.19 43.30
C ARG A 12 -6.05 1.86 43.38
N LEU A 13 -5.35 1.46 42.31
CA LEU A 13 -4.58 0.23 42.24
C LEU A 13 -3.52 0.21 43.35
N HIS A 14 -2.72 1.26 43.47
CA HIS A 14 -1.69 1.37 44.51
C HIS A 14 -2.27 1.23 45.94
N ASN A 15 -3.44 1.81 46.20
CA ASN A 15 -4.10 1.70 47.50
C ASN A 15 -4.58 0.26 47.78
N LEU A 16 -5.09 -0.44 46.77
CA LEU A 16 -5.52 -1.84 46.91
C LEU A 16 -4.33 -2.77 47.12
N GLU A 17 -3.22 -2.58 46.40
CA GLU A 17 -1.98 -3.34 46.60
C GLU A 17 -1.41 -3.14 48.01
N ALA A 18 -1.43 -1.90 48.52
CA ALA A 18 -1.04 -1.62 49.90
C ALA A 18 -1.96 -2.33 50.91
N THR A 19 -3.26 -2.42 50.60
CA THR A 19 -4.24 -3.16 51.42
C THR A 19 -3.99 -4.67 51.35
N GLU A 20 -3.66 -5.19 50.17
CA GLU A 20 -3.27 -6.59 49.96
C GLU A 20 -2.06 -6.95 50.82
N ALA A 21 -1.02 -6.11 50.81
CA ALA A 21 0.18 -6.31 51.62
C ALA A 21 -0.14 -6.33 53.13
N GLN A 22 -1.05 -5.47 53.59
CA GLN A 22 -1.51 -5.49 54.98
C GLN A 22 -2.27 -6.78 55.32
N TYR A 23 -3.13 -7.26 54.43
CA TYR A 23 -3.85 -8.52 54.63
C TYR A 23 -2.92 -9.72 54.63
N LEU A 24 -1.89 -9.74 53.79
CA LEU A 24 -0.84 -10.78 53.85
C LEU A 24 -0.10 -10.75 55.20
N ALA A 25 0.26 -9.56 55.69
CA ALA A 25 0.90 -9.43 57.00
C ALA A 25 -0.01 -9.83 58.17
N LEU A 26 -1.33 -9.66 58.05
CA LEU A 26 -2.31 -10.17 59.02
C LEU A 26 -2.45 -11.68 58.93
N LEU A 27 -2.41 -12.25 57.72
CA LEU A 27 -2.47 -13.69 57.50
C LEU A 27 -1.27 -14.41 58.13
N GLU A 28 -0.08 -13.82 58.04
CA GLU A 28 1.14 -14.35 58.70
C GLU A 28 1.05 -14.36 60.23
N LYS A 29 0.23 -13.47 60.82
CA LYS A 29 0.04 -13.34 62.26
C LYS A 29 -1.18 -14.08 62.79
N ALA A 30 -2.01 -14.64 61.92
CA ALA A 30 -3.23 -15.32 62.33
C ALA A 30 -2.90 -16.64 63.05
N GLU A 31 -3.40 -16.81 64.27
CA GLU A 31 -3.12 -18.00 65.08
C GLU A 31 -4.18 -19.10 64.90
N THR A 32 -5.38 -18.72 64.44
CA THR A 32 -6.51 -19.64 64.29
C THR A 32 -6.92 -19.83 62.82
N VAL A 33 -7.47 -21.02 62.51
CA VAL A 33 -7.97 -21.34 61.18
C VAL A 33 -9.13 -20.43 60.77
N GLU A 34 -10.00 -20.06 61.72
CA GLU A 34 -11.13 -19.19 61.43
C GLU A 34 -10.69 -17.78 61.04
N GLU A 35 -9.67 -17.21 61.71
CA GLU A 35 -9.07 -15.93 61.35
C GLU A 35 -8.38 -16.00 59.99
N MET A 36 -7.62 -17.06 59.72
CA MET A 36 -7.00 -17.26 58.40
C MET A 36 -8.04 -17.28 57.28
N LEU A 37 -9.14 -18.03 57.44
CA LEU A 37 -10.21 -18.08 56.44
C LEU A 37 -10.89 -16.71 56.23
N LYS A 38 -11.10 -15.94 57.30
CA LYS A 38 -11.66 -14.58 57.22
C LYS A 38 -10.73 -13.63 56.44
N VAL A 39 -9.43 -13.65 56.75
CA VAL A 39 -8.43 -12.83 56.04
C VAL A 39 -8.30 -13.27 54.59
N GLN A 40 -8.31 -14.57 54.31
CA GLN A 40 -8.25 -15.12 52.95
C GLN A 40 -9.44 -14.68 52.10
N GLN A 41 -10.65 -14.66 52.67
CA GLN A 41 -11.84 -14.19 51.96
C GLN A 41 -11.73 -12.70 51.62
N ALA A 42 -11.25 -11.87 52.55
CA ALA A 42 -11.02 -10.45 52.31
C ALA A 42 -9.93 -10.21 51.25
N LEU A 43 -8.83 -10.97 51.33
CA LEU A 43 -7.73 -10.94 50.37
C LEU A 43 -8.20 -11.32 48.95
N SER A 44 -9.04 -12.34 48.83
CA SER A 44 -9.64 -12.75 47.55
C SER A 44 -10.48 -11.63 46.93
N ASN A 45 -11.26 -10.93 47.73
CA ASN A 45 -12.05 -9.79 47.26
C ASN A 45 -11.16 -8.65 46.75
N VAL A 46 -10.10 -8.30 47.51
CA VAL A 46 -9.14 -7.25 47.11
C VAL A 46 -8.43 -7.61 45.81
N ARG A 47 -7.98 -8.85 45.66
CA ARG A 47 -7.36 -9.34 44.42
C ARG A 47 -8.31 -9.26 43.24
N GLY A 48 -9.57 -9.64 43.42
CA GLY A 48 -10.58 -9.50 42.37
C GLY A 48 -10.81 -8.05 41.95
N GLU A 49 -10.72 -7.09 42.87
CA GLU A 49 -10.78 -5.67 42.55
C GLU A 49 -9.54 -5.18 41.79
N ILE A 50 -8.34 -5.60 42.22
CA ILE A 50 -7.05 -5.33 41.54
C ILE A 50 -7.12 -5.81 40.09
N GLU A 51 -7.44 -7.09 39.87
CA GLU A 51 -7.52 -7.69 38.53
C GLU A 51 -8.50 -6.93 37.62
N ARG A 52 -9.62 -6.46 38.17
CA ARG A 52 -10.61 -5.68 37.43
C ARG A 52 -10.06 -4.30 37.03
N ILE A 53 -9.33 -3.63 37.92
CA ILE A 53 -8.70 -2.33 37.65
C ILE A 53 -7.58 -2.48 36.63
N GLU A 54 -6.68 -3.44 36.80
CA GLU A 54 -5.60 -3.73 35.84
C GLU A 54 -6.16 -4.05 34.44
N GLY A 55 -7.22 -4.86 34.38
CA GLY A 55 -7.93 -5.16 33.14
C GLY A 55 -8.50 -3.91 32.46
N ARG A 56 -9.06 -2.97 33.23
CA ARG A 56 -9.56 -1.69 32.73
C ARG A 56 -8.43 -0.78 32.24
N MET A 57 -7.33 -0.66 32.99
CA MET A 57 -6.17 0.13 32.58
C MET A 57 -5.57 -0.39 31.27
N LYS A 58 -5.43 -1.71 31.13
CA LYS A 58 -4.93 -2.35 29.90
C LYS A 58 -5.83 -2.11 28.68
N TYR A 59 -7.14 -2.00 28.90
CA TYR A 59 -8.07 -1.65 27.83
C TYR A 59 -7.91 -0.19 27.39
N LEU A 60 -7.77 0.74 28.35
CA LEU A 60 -7.55 2.17 28.07
C LEU A 60 -6.22 2.39 27.34
N GLU A 61 -5.16 1.72 27.75
CA GLU A 61 -3.84 1.74 27.11
C GLU A 61 -3.94 1.29 25.65
N ARG A 62 -4.53 0.11 25.40
CA ARG A 62 -4.74 -0.42 24.05
C ARG A 62 -5.57 0.50 23.17
N THR A 63 -6.60 1.14 23.72
CA THR A 63 -7.52 2.00 22.96
C THR A 63 -6.89 3.35 22.66
N SER A 64 -6.02 3.86 23.54
CA SER A 64 -5.28 5.11 23.34
C SER A 64 -4.14 4.94 22.32
N ASP A 65 -3.53 3.75 22.25
CA ASP A 65 -2.45 3.42 21.31
C ASP A 65 -2.94 3.13 19.87
N MET A 66 -4.24 2.93 19.63
CA MET A 66 -4.75 2.72 18.28
C MET A 66 -4.87 4.04 17.53
N ALA A 67 -3.88 4.33 16.67
CA ALA A 67 -4.01 5.41 15.69
C ALA A 67 -5.15 5.09 14.71
N LEU A 68 -6.07 6.04 14.52
CA LEU A 68 -7.14 5.96 13.51
C LEU A 68 -6.52 5.94 12.11
N ILE A 69 -6.48 4.77 11.44
CA ILE A 69 -6.06 4.68 10.04
C ILE A 69 -7.31 4.78 9.14
N GLU A 70 -7.53 5.95 8.56
CA GLU A 70 -8.60 6.16 7.58
C GLU A 70 -8.12 5.78 6.17
N VAL A 71 -8.52 4.61 5.69
CA VAL A 71 -8.19 4.15 4.33
C VAL A 71 -9.31 4.57 3.37
N THR A 72 -9.07 5.66 2.63
CA THR A 72 -9.95 6.05 1.52
C THR A 72 -9.46 5.43 0.21
N LEU A 73 -10.12 4.36 -0.23
CA LEU A 73 -9.90 3.77 -1.56
C LEU A 73 -10.77 4.52 -2.58
N LYS A 74 -10.13 5.17 -3.56
CA LYS A 74 -10.80 5.71 -4.75
C LYS A 74 -10.50 4.81 -5.94
N GLU A 75 -11.54 4.41 -6.66
CA GLU A 75 -11.40 3.66 -7.90
C GLU A 75 -10.59 4.48 -8.91
N ALA A 76 -9.43 3.96 -9.31
CA ALA A 76 -8.65 4.54 -10.38
C ALA A 76 -9.44 4.34 -11.68
N LYS A 77 -10.11 5.40 -12.14
CA LYS A 77 -10.86 5.43 -13.40
C LYS A 77 -9.99 4.83 -14.50
N GLY A 78 -10.43 3.70 -15.06
CA GLY A 78 -9.64 2.90 -15.99
C GLY A 78 -9.06 3.77 -17.13
N LEU A 79 -7.77 3.60 -17.41
CA LEU A 79 -7.03 4.28 -18.48
C LEU A 79 -7.47 3.87 -19.90
N ALA A 80 -8.54 3.08 -20.03
CA ALA A 80 -9.10 2.65 -21.29
C ALA A 80 -10.18 3.64 -21.73
N GLU A 81 -9.84 4.52 -22.67
CA GLU A 81 -10.84 5.28 -23.40
C GLU A 81 -11.82 4.29 -24.08
N PRO A 82 -13.14 4.48 -23.93
CA PRO A 82 -14.13 3.68 -24.64
C PRO A 82 -13.87 3.73 -26.14
N TRP A 83 -13.96 2.57 -26.81
CA TRP A 83 -13.78 2.50 -28.25
C TRP A 83 -14.74 3.47 -28.95
N SER A 84 -14.17 4.43 -29.69
CA SER A 84 -14.95 5.44 -30.42
C SER A 84 -14.63 5.40 -31.91
N ALA A 85 -15.66 5.38 -32.75
CA ALA A 85 -15.50 5.36 -34.20
C ALA A 85 -14.68 6.55 -34.73
N SER A 86 -14.77 7.71 -34.06
CA SER A 86 -13.99 8.90 -34.41
C SER A 86 -12.49 8.75 -34.11
N SER A 87 -12.11 8.09 -33.02
CA SER A 87 -10.69 7.80 -32.71
C SER A 87 -10.11 6.79 -33.71
N ALA A 88 -10.88 5.77 -34.08
CA ALA A 88 -10.51 4.78 -35.10
C ALA A 88 -10.36 5.42 -36.50
N PHE A 89 -11.22 6.37 -36.86
CA PHE A 89 -11.09 7.12 -38.11
C PHE A 89 -9.83 8.00 -38.12
N LYS A 90 -9.57 8.72 -37.02
CA LYS A 90 -8.35 9.54 -36.88
C LYS A 90 -7.07 8.71 -36.89
N SER A 91 -7.07 7.50 -36.33
CA SER A 91 -5.92 6.60 -36.42
C SER A 91 -5.73 6.06 -37.85
N ALA A 92 -6.80 5.70 -38.55
CA ALA A 92 -6.75 5.25 -39.94
C ALA A 92 -6.18 6.32 -40.91
N VAL A 93 -6.63 7.59 -40.80
CA VAL A 93 -6.13 8.69 -41.64
C VAL A 93 -4.64 8.98 -41.38
N ARG A 94 -4.19 8.89 -40.13
CA ARG A 94 -2.76 8.98 -39.78
C ARG A 94 -1.94 7.82 -40.35
N GLY A 95 -2.50 6.61 -40.35
CA GLY A 95 -1.89 5.45 -41.01
C GLY A 95 -1.72 5.66 -42.52
N LEU A 96 -2.77 6.13 -43.20
CA LEU A 96 -2.75 6.38 -44.65
C LEU A 96 -1.72 7.44 -45.06
N THR A 97 -1.62 8.53 -44.30
CA THR A 97 -0.64 9.59 -44.56
C THR A 97 0.80 9.11 -44.31
N THR A 98 1.01 8.30 -43.28
CA THR A 98 2.32 7.68 -43.01
C THR A 98 2.73 6.73 -44.14
N PHE A 99 1.79 5.91 -44.62
CA PHE A 99 2.02 5.03 -45.76
C PHE A 99 2.34 5.81 -47.04
N GLY A 100 1.57 6.86 -47.34
CA GLY A 100 1.81 7.72 -48.50
C GLY A 100 3.18 8.40 -48.47
N ARG A 101 3.62 8.88 -47.28
CA ARG A 101 4.96 9.46 -47.10
C ARG A 101 6.07 8.42 -47.32
N GLY A 102 5.86 7.18 -46.88
CA GLY A 102 6.76 6.06 -47.16
C GLY A 102 6.91 5.81 -48.66
N LEU A 103 5.79 5.74 -49.38
CA LEU A 103 5.80 5.52 -50.84
C LEU A 103 6.52 6.65 -51.59
N ALA A 104 6.27 7.91 -51.21
CA ALA A 104 6.96 9.06 -51.77
C ALA A 104 8.48 9.01 -51.52
N THR A 105 8.88 8.60 -50.32
CA THR A 105 10.29 8.44 -49.96
C THR A 105 10.98 7.39 -50.83
N VAL A 106 10.33 6.24 -51.06
CA VAL A 106 10.84 5.19 -51.96
C VAL A 106 10.98 5.71 -53.39
N LEU A 107 10.00 6.46 -53.90
CA LEU A 107 10.05 7.04 -55.25
C LEU A 107 11.21 8.04 -55.41
N ILE A 108 11.45 8.89 -54.41
CA ILE A 108 12.59 9.83 -54.42
C ILE A 108 13.90 9.05 -54.47
N TRP A 109 14.03 8.00 -53.66
CA TRP A 109 15.23 7.16 -53.62
C TRP A 109 15.47 6.43 -54.95
N LEU A 110 14.41 5.88 -55.55
CA LEU A 110 14.47 5.27 -56.89
C LEU A 110 14.90 6.28 -57.95
N GLY A 111 14.43 7.53 -57.89
CA GLY A 111 14.87 8.59 -58.79
C GLY A 111 16.37 8.90 -58.69
N VAL A 112 16.89 9.02 -57.46
CA VAL A 112 18.32 9.26 -57.21
C VAL A 112 19.18 8.09 -57.68
N PHE A 113 18.78 6.86 -57.36
CA PHE A 113 19.47 5.66 -57.83
C PHE A 113 19.42 5.56 -59.35
N CYS A 114 18.27 5.83 -59.98
CA CYS A 114 18.14 5.82 -61.43
C CYS A 114 19.16 6.76 -62.09
N TRP A 115 19.33 7.98 -61.57
CA TRP A 115 20.34 8.93 -62.09
C TRP A 115 21.78 8.40 -62.01
N ILE A 116 22.14 7.68 -60.94
CA ILE A 116 23.47 7.11 -60.75
C ILE A 116 23.72 5.88 -61.63
N TRP A 117 22.71 5.02 -61.84
CA TRP A 117 22.86 3.78 -62.59
C TRP A 117 22.63 3.92 -64.10
N VAL A 118 21.91 4.94 -64.57
CA VAL A 118 21.64 5.18 -66.00
C VAL A 118 22.92 5.41 -66.82
N PRO A 119 23.90 6.26 -66.43
CA PRO A 119 25.12 6.48 -67.19
C PRO A 119 25.97 5.22 -67.42
N PRO A 120 26.33 4.41 -66.39
CA PRO A 120 27.10 3.19 -66.60
C PRO A 120 26.31 2.13 -67.39
N LEU A 121 24.99 2.03 -67.21
CA LEU A 121 24.14 1.12 -67.98
C LEU A 121 24.14 1.48 -69.47
N VAL A 122 24.01 2.77 -69.81
CA VAL A 122 24.06 3.24 -71.20
C VAL A 122 25.44 3.00 -71.82
N ILE A 123 26.52 3.26 -71.07
CA ILE A 123 27.90 2.99 -71.52
C ILE A 123 28.11 1.49 -71.77
N TRP A 124 27.62 0.63 -70.88
CA TRP A 124 27.71 -0.82 -71.02
C TRP A 124 26.92 -1.35 -72.22
N ILE A 125 25.71 -0.85 -72.46
CA ILE A 125 24.90 -1.19 -73.65
C ILE A 125 25.62 -0.73 -74.93
N ARG A 126 26.17 0.49 -74.96
CA ARG A 126 26.93 0.99 -76.13
C ARG A 126 28.19 0.17 -76.38
N ARG A 127 28.90 -0.28 -75.33
CA ARG A 127 30.06 -1.18 -75.47
C ARG A 127 29.66 -2.57 -75.99
N ARG A 128 28.56 -3.14 -75.52
CA ARG A 128 28.05 -4.43 -76.05
C ARG A 128 27.63 -4.36 -77.51
N ARG A 129 27.08 -3.23 -77.98
CA ARG A 129 26.73 -3.05 -79.40
C ARG A 129 27.96 -2.97 -80.31
N LYS A 130 29.10 -2.45 -79.84
CA LYS A 130 30.36 -2.38 -80.61
C LYS A 130 31.15 -3.69 -80.64
N ALA A 131 30.85 -4.66 -79.78
CA ALA A 131 31.50 -5.97 -79.77
C ALA A 131 30.81 -6.99 -80.69
N LYS A 132 29.72 -6.61 -81.38
CA LYS A 132 28.98 -7.46 -82.33
C LYS A 132 28.92 -6.86 -83.75
N ALA A 133 29.65 -5.79 -84.02
CA ALA A 133 29.91 -5.25 -85.35
C ALA A 133 31.40 -5.40 -85.64
#